data_AF-A0AAW7JSK3-F1
#
_entry.id   AF-A0AAW7JSK3-F1
#
_cell.length_a   1.000
_cell.length_b   1.000
_cell.length_c   1.000
_cell.angle_alpha   90.00
_cell.angle_beta   90.00
_cell.angle_gamma   90.00
#
_symmetry.space_group_name_H-M   'P 1'
#
loop_
_entity.id
_entity.type
_entity.pdbx_description
1 polymer ?
#
loop_
_entity_poly.entity_id
_entity_poly.type
_entity_poly.pdbx_seq_one_letter_code
_entity_poly.pdbx_strand_id
1 'polypeptide(L)'
;MGRGIEGASFEGTGYSYTLSLIRGKHKMSILYCLMEYQPVRFNEMRRYLGGVSDRTLSRSLKELEADGLVARREYPQIPPRVEYSLTERGASLMEVLDLLCVWGERNRPGD
;
A
#
# COMPACT_ATOMS: atom_id res chain seq x y z
N MET A 1 5.32 15.95 35.05
CA MET A 1 4.23 16.77 34.49
C MET A 1 3.92 16.21 33.10
N GLY A 2 3.00 15.25 33.02
CA GLY A 2 2.65 14.62 31.74
C GLY A 2 1.90 15.63 30.87
N ARG A 3 2.30 15.79 29.61
CA ARG A 3 1.49 16.55 28.66
C ARG A 3 0.16 15.81 28.51
N GLY A 4 -0.93 16.41 29.00
CA GLY A 4 -2.27 15.93 28.72
C GLY A 4 -2.60 16.07 27.23
N ILE A 5 -3.63 15.37 26.76
CA ILE A 5 -4.09 15.43 25.37
C ILE A 5 -4.85 16.74 25.03
N GLU A 6 -5.00 17.65 25.99
CA GLU A 6 -5.67 18.94 25.78
C GLU A 6 -4.93 19.77 24.72
N GLY A 7 -5.63 20.07 23.62
CA GLY A 7 -5.08 20.80 22.48
C GLY A 7 -4.27 19.94 21.49
N ALA A 8 -4.10 18.64 21.72
CA ALA A 8 -3.46 17.74 20.76
C ALA A 8 -4.44 17.37 19.63
N SER A 9 -3.98 17.42 18.37
CA SER A 9 -4.73 16.94 17.21
C SER A 9 -4.01 15.75 16.58
N PHE A 10 -4.64 14.58 16.66
CA PHE A 10 -4.13 13.40 15.98
C PHE A 10 -4.19 13.56 14.45
N GLU A 11 -5.25 14.17 13.94
CA GLU A 11 -5.50 14.32 12.50
C GLU A 11 -4.43 15.15 11.79
N GLY A 12 -3.83 16.12 12.48
CA GLY A 12 -2.74 16.95 11.95
C GLY A 12 -1.36 16.29 11.95
N THR A 13 -1.23 15.06 12.46
CA THR A 13 0.06 14.38 12.53
C THR A 13 0.43 13.72 11.20
N GLY A 14 1.73 13.66 10.91
CA GLY A 14 2.25 12.85 9.80
C GLY A 14 1.86 11.37 9.93
N TYR A 15 1.72 10.87 11.16
CA TYR A 15 1.26 9.51 11.41
C TYR A 15 -0.19 9.29 10.94
N SER A 16 -1.13 10.17 11.31
CA SER A 16 -2.51 10.12 10.83
C SER A 16 -2.60 10.25 9.31
N TYR A 17 -1.79 11.15 8.72
CA TYR A 17 -1.71 11.29 7.27
C TYR A 17 -1.24 10.00 6.59
N THR A 18 -0.12 9.42 7.04
CA THR A 18 0.40 8.15 6.51
C THR A 18 -0.63 7.03 6.63
N LEU A 19 -1.28 6.91 7.79
CA LEU A 19 -2.36 5.94 7.99
C LEU A 19 -3.51 6.15 7.01
N SER A 20 -3.87 7.39 6.69
CA SER A 20 -4.95 7.68 5.73
C SER A 20 -4.64 7.11 4.34
N LEU A 21 -3.38 7.13 3.91
CA LEU A 21 -2.95 6.62 2.60
C LEU A 21 -3.07 5.09 2.52
N ILE A 22 -2.68 4.40 3.59
CA ILE A 22 -2.62 2.92 3.63
C ILE A 22 -3.82 2.28 4.30
N ARG A 23 -4.80 3.07 4.76
CA ARG A 23 -6.03 2.56 5.37
C ARG A 23 -6.81 1.74 4.36
N GLY A 24 -7.29 0.58 4.79
CA GLY A 24 -8.14 -0.31 4.00
C GLY A 24 -7.51 -1.69 3.84
N LYS A 25 -8.37 -2.71 3.78
CA LYS A 25 -7.97 -4.13 3.87
C LYS A 25 -6.92 -4.57 2.85
N HIS A 26 -6.92 -3.99 1.65
CA HIS A 26 -6.12 -4.48 0.52
C HIS A 26 -4.97 -3.56 0.11
N LYS A 27 -4.94 -2.28 0.55
CA LYS A 27 -3.91 -1.32 0.12
C LYS A 27 -2.50 -1.79 0.51
N MET A 28 -2.33 -2.20 1.76
CA MET A 28 -1.06 -2.72 2.25
C MET A 28 -0.60 -3.97 1.50
N SER A 29 -1.51 -4.92 1.24
CA SER A 29 -1.16 -6.14 0.51
C SER A 29 -0.78 -5.85 -0.95
N ILE A 30 -1.43 -4.86 -1.59
CA ILE A 30 -1.06 -4.40 -2.94
C ILE A 30 0.34 -3.79 -2.94
N LEU A 31 0.63 -2.88 -2.01
CA LEU A 31 1.94 -2.23 -1.91
C LEU A 31 3.05 -3.25 -1.65
N TYR A 32 2.81 -4.21 -0.75
CA TYR A 32 3.72 -5.32 -0.50
C TYR A 32 3.95 -6.19 -1.75
N CYS A 33 2.88 -6.57 -2.45
CA CYS A 33 2.98 -7.32 -3.71
C CYS A 33 3.83 -6.58 -4.75
N LEU A 34 3.67 -5.26 -4.87
CA LEU A 34 4.44 -4.44 -5.80
C LEU A 34 5.89 -4.20 -5.35
N MET A 35 6.14 -4.14 -4.04
CA MET A 35 7.51 -4.11 -3.52
C MET A 35 8.30 -5.35 -3.97
N GLU A 36 7.69 -6.52 -3.86
CA GLU A 36 8.33 -7.81 -4.16
C GLU A 36 8.36 -8.16 -5.65
N TYR A 37 7.29 -7.85 -6.41
CA TYR A 37 7.06 -8.47 -7.73
C TYR A 37 6.82 -7.49 -8.90
N GLN A 38 7.16 -6.21 -8.79
CA GLN A 38 6.90 -5.23 -9.86
C GLN A 38 7.77 -5.41 -11.13
N PRO A 39 7.22 -5.11 -12.33
CA PRO A 39 5.84 -4.71 -12.59
C PRO A 39 4.85 -5.89 -12.58
N VAL A 40 3.64 -5.70 -12.04
CA VAL A 40 2.60 -6.75 -11.92
C VAL A 40 1.36 -6.41 -12.73
N ARG A 41 0.73 -7.38 -13.40
CA ARG A 41 -0.57 -7.19 -14.06
C ARG A 41 -1.74 -7.38 -13.09
N PHE A 42 -2.88 -6.76 -13.38
CA PHE A 42 -4.07 -6.83 -12.53
C PHE A 42 -4.46 -8.25 -12.11
N ASN A 43 -4.56 -9.16 -13.08
CA ASN A 43 -5.00 -10.54 -12.82
C ASN A 43 -3.96 -11.37 -12.06
N GLU A 44 -2.67 -11.08 -12.23
CA GLU A 44 -1.59 -11.72 -11.48
C GLU A 44 -1.66 -11.28 -10.02
N MET A 45 -1.76 -9.97 -9.80
CA MET A 45 -1.94 -9.38 -8.46
C MET A 45 -3.19 -9.94 -7.77
N ARG A 46 -4.33 -10.01 -8.47
CA ARG A 46 -5.58 -10.56 -7.91
C ARG A 46 -5.41 -11.99 -7.43
N ARG A 47 -4.76 -12.83 -8.24
CA ARG A 47 -4.50 -14.25 -7.90
C ARG A 47 -3.56 -14.37 -6.71
N TYR A 48 -2.50 -13.56 -6.69
CA TYR A 48 -1.53 -13.54 -5.59
C TYR A 48 -2.17 -13.13 -4.26
N LEU A 49 -2.98 -12.06 -4.27
CA LEU A 49 -3.59 -11.54 -3.05
C LEU A 49 -4.66 -12.44 -2.46
N GLY A 50 -5.41 -13.17 -3.31
CA GLY A 50 -6.51 -14.04 -2.86
C GLY A 50 -7.67 -13.29 -2.19
N GLY A 51 -8.89 -13.81 -2.31
CA GLY A 51 -10.05 -13.28 -1.55
C GLY A 51 -10.43 -11.80 -1.80
N VAL A 52 -9.86 -11.15 -2.84
CA VAL A 52 -10.18 -9.78 -3.23
C VAL A 52 -11.02 -9.79 -4.52
N SER A 53 -12.14 -9.06 -4.50
CA SER A 53 -12.97 -8.88 -5.70
C SER A 53 -12.34 -7.90 -6.69
N ASP A 54 -12.65 -8.03 -7.99
CA ASP A 54 -12.17 -7.11 -9.03
C ASP A 54 -12.52 -5.66 -8.70
N ARG A 55 -13.74 -5.42 -8.21
CA ARG A 55 -14.22 -4.09 -7.83
C ARG A 55 -13.37 -3.51 -6.70
N THR A 56 -13.06 -4.31 -5.68
CA THR A 56 -12.27 -3.88 -4.53
C THR A 56 -10.81 -3.63 -4.89
N LEU A 57 -10.21 -4.52 -5.69
CA LEU A 57 -8.82 -4.37 -6.15
C LEU A 57 -8.69 -3.14 -7.06
N SER A 58 -9.61 -2.98 -8.02
CA SER A 58 -9.62 -1.82 -8.93
C SER A 58 -9.79 -0.50 -8.17
N ARG A 59 -10.69 -0.45 -7.19
CA ARG A 59 -10.83 0.73 -6.32
C ARG A 59 -9.53 1.04 -5.57
N SER A 60 -8.94 0.04 -4.93
CA SER A 60 -7.74 0.23 -4.13
C SER A 60 -6.56 0.70 -4.98
N LEU A 61 -6.38 0.15 -6.19
CA LEU A 61 -5.36 0.59 -7.14
C LEU A 61 -5.57 2.04 -7.59
N LYS A 62 -6.83 2.44 -7.88
CA LYS A 62 -7.14 3.84 -8.24
C LYS A 62 -6.86 4.81 -7.10
N GLU A 63 -7.18 4.43 -5.87
CA GLU A 63 -6.86 5.25 -4.69
C GLU A 63 -5.35 5.39 -4.50
N LEU A 64 -4.60 4.28 -4.59
CA LEU A 64 -3.14 4.30 -4.49
C LEU A 64 -2.45 5.05 -5.64
N GLU A 65 -3.03 5.02 -6.84
CA GLU A 65 -2.59 5.82 -7.98
C GLU A 65 -2.85 7.32 -7.74
N ALA A 66 -4.04 7.69 -7.25
CA ALA A 66 -4.37 9.06 -6.90
C ALA A 66 -3.50 9.61 -5.76
N ASP A 67 -3.17 8.76 -4.79
CA ASP A 67 -2.23 9.07 -3.69
C ASP A 67 -0.76 9.11 -4.17
N GLY A 68 -0.49 8.76 -5.44
CA GLY A 68 0.84 8.77 -6.03
C GLY A 68 1.77 7.72 -5.45
N LEU A 69 1.25 6.63 -4.91
CA LEU A 69 2.02 5.49 -4.38
C LEU A 69 2.22 4.39 -5.43
N VAL A 70 1.29 4.27 -6.38
CA VAL A 70 1.33 3.28 -7.45
C VAL A 70 1.28 3.97 -8.81
N ALA A 71 2.16 3.57 -9.73
CA ALA A 71 2.10 3.95 -11.13
C ALA A 71 1.34 2.89 -11.93
N ARG A 72 0.48 3.36 -12.83
CA ARG A 72 -0.23 2.51 -13.80
C ARG A 72 0.29 2.80 -15.20
N ARG A 73 0.75 1.76 -15.90
CA ARG A 73 1.24 1.87 -17.27
C ARG A 73 0.40 1.04 -18.22
N GLU A 74 -0.19 1.70 -19.21
CA GLU A 74 -0.86 1.06 -20.33
C GLU A 74 0.10 0.84 -21.50
N TYR A 75 -0.01 -0.31 -22.14
CA TYR A 75 0.72 -0.63 -23.36
C TYR A 75 -0.29 -0.84 -24.50
N PRO A 76 -0.33 0.07 -25.50
CA PRO A 76 -1.21 -0.04 -26.64
C PRO A 76 -0.65 -1.08 -27.63
N GLN A 77 -0.87 -2.35 -27.30
CA GLN A 77 -0.49 -3.51 -28.11
C GLN A 77 -1.66 -4.49 -28.18
N ILE A 78 -1.57 -5.51 -29.03
CA ILE A 78 -2.58 -6.58 -29.12
C ILE A 78 -2.00 -7.85 -28.50
N PRO A 79 -2.59 -8.41 -27.43
CA PRO A 79 -3.69 -7.86 -26.61
C PRO A 79 -3.23 -6.68 -25.73
N PRO A 80 -4.14 -5.76 -25.35
CA PRO A 80 -3.80 -4.62 -24.50
C PRO A 80 -3.28 -5.10 -23.15
N ARG A 81 -2.22 -4.45 -22.65
CA ARG A 81 -1.58 -4.80 -21.38
C ARG A 81 -1.58 -3.60 -20.44
N VAL A 82 -1.88 -3.85 -19.17
CA VAL A 82 -1.75 -2.87 -18.09
C VAL A 82 -0.87 -3.46 -17.00
N GLU A 83 0.10 -2.68 -16.54
CA GLU A 83 1.01 -3.05 -15.47
C GLU A 83 1.00 -1.99 -14.37
N TYR A 84 1.30 -2.44 -13.16
CA TYR A 84 1.38 -1.62 -11.96
C TYR A 84 2.76 -1.77 -11.32
N SER A 85 3.29 -0.67 -10.82
CA SER A 85 4.57 -0.60 -10.10
C SER A 85 4.48 0.42 -8.97
N LEU A 86 5.38 0.38 -8.01
CA LEU A 86 5.51 1.47 -7.05
C LEU A 86 6.04 2.73 -7.76
N THR A 87 5.62 3.90 -7.28
CA THR A 87 6.33 5.15 -7.56
C THR A 87 7.53 5.28 -6.63
N GLU A 88 8.40 6.28 -6.85
CA GLU A 88 9.45 6.62 -5.88
C GLU A 88 8.86 6.93 -4.50
N ARG A 89 7.75 7.67 -4.45
CA ARG A 89 7.01 7.94 -3.21
C ARG A 89 6.50 6.65 -2.56
N GLY A 90 5.94 5.73 -3.35
CA GLY A 90 5.49 4.42 -2.88
C GLY A 90 6.63 3.57 -2.32
N ALA A 91 7.78 3.55 -3.00
CA ALA A 91 8.98 2.85 -2.53
C ALA A 91 9.49 3.42 -1.20
N SER A 92 9.56 4.75 -1.06
CA SER A 92 9.98 5.39 0.20
C SER A 92 9.06 5.06 1.38
N LEU A 93 7.75 4.85 1.13
CA LEU A 93 6.82 4.40 2.16
C LEU A 93 7.09 2.95 2.57
N MET A 94 7.48 2.07 1.64
CA MET A 94 7.79 0.68 1.94
C MET A 94 8.98 0.53 2.88
N GLU A 95 9.99 1.40 2.80
CA GLU A 95 11.11 1.42 3.75
C GLU A 95 10.65 1.66 5.19
N VAL A 96 9.65 2.52 5.39
CA VAL A 96 9.06 2.76 6.72
C VAL A 96 8.26 1.55 7.19
N LEU A 97 7.54 0.89 6.27
CA LEU A 97 6.73 -0.29 6.59
C LEU A 97 7.60 -1.52 6.91
N ASP A 98 8.78 -1.63 6.31
CA ASP A 98 9.75 -2.68 6.63
C ASP A 98 10.17 -2.62 8.11
N LEU A 99 10.39 -1.41 8.64
CA LEU A 99 10.67 -1.22 10.06
C LEU A 99 9.50 -1.66 10.96
N LEU A 100 8.25 -1.50 10.51
CA LEU A 100 7.08 -2.03 11.23
C LEU A 100 7.06 -3.56 11.20
N CYS A 101 7.41 -4.18 10.07
CA CYS A 101 7.54 -5.64 9.94
C CYS A 101 8.62 -6.16 10.88
N VAL A 102 9.82 -5.56 10.88
CA VAL A 102 10.93 -5.94 11.78
C VAL A 102 10.52 -5.84 13.24
N TRP A 103 9.80 -4.78 13.63
CA TRP A 103 9.24 -4.68 14.98
C TRP A 103 8.25 -5.82 15.26
N GLY A 104 7.34 -6.09 14.31
CA GLY A 104 6.35 -7.15 14.41
C GLY A 104 6.98 -8.53 14.60
N GLU A 105 8.00 -8.86 13.82
CA GLU A 105 8.75 -10.12 13.93
C GLU A 105 9.44 -10.28 15.29
N ARG A 106 10.01 -9.19 15.83
CA ARG A 106 10.67 -9.19 17.13
C ARG A 106 9.72 -9.31 18.33
N ASN A 107 8.46 -8.91 18.16
CA ASN A 107 7.48 -8.83 19.25
C ASN A 107 6.30 -9.78 19.08
N ARG A 108 6.21 -10.52 17.97
CA ARG A 108 5.21 -11.57 17.80
C ARG A 108 5.47 -12.62 18.88
N PRO A 109 4.49 -12.90 19.76
CA PRO A 109 4.59 -14.04 20.67
C PRO A 109 4.86 -15.28 19.82
N GLY A 110 5.86 -16.09 20.21
CA GLY A 110 6.27 -17.27 19.44
C GLY A 110 5.06 -18.15 19.10
N ASP A 111 5.06 -18.66 17.86
CA ASP A 111 4.20 -19.80 17.49
C ASP A 111 4.55 -21.03 18.33
#